data_AF-A0A7R7HVX0-F1
#
_entry.id   AF-A0A7R7HVX0-F1
#
_cell.length_a   1.000
_cell.length_b   1.000
_cell.length_c   1.000
_cell.angle_alpha   90.00
_cell.angle_beta   90.00
_cell.angle_gamma   90.00
#
_symmetry.space_group_name_H-M   'P 1'
#
loop_
_entity.id
_entity.type
_entity.pdbx_description
1 polymer ?
#
loop_
_entity_poly.entity_id
_entity_poly.type
_entity_poly.pdbx_seq_one_letter_code
_entity_poly.pdbx_strand_id
1 'polypeptide(L)' 'MDDEGPLRCAVVSNPAKVDIRQVRADVTRVLDGAGWPAPDWYETTPRSRAPASSNRRYGPAPG' A
#
# COMPACT_ATOMS: atom_id res chain seq x y z
N MET A 1 28.15 -21.11 -9.42
CA MET A 1 28.11 -19.70 -9.83
C MET A 1 26.75 -19.23 -9.38
N ASP A 2 26.71 -18.76 -8.14
CA ASP A 2 25.51 -18.24 -7.51
C ASP A 2 25.44 -16.76 -7.93
N ASP A 3 25.00 -16.52 -9.16
CA ASP A 3 24.90 -15.18 -9.77
C ASP A 3 23.70 -14.36 -9.24
N GLU A 4 22.89 -14.94 -8.37
CA GLU A 4 21.81 -14.24 -7.69
C GLU A 4 22.40 -13.57 -6.44
N GLY A 5 22.62 -12.25 -6.50
CA GLY A 5 22.98 -11.47 -5.32
C GLY A 5 22.01 -11.69 -4.15
N PRO A 6 22.34 -11.22 -2.94
CA PRO A 6 21.50 -11.46 -1.76
C PRO A 6 20.04 -11.08 -2.03
N LEU A 7 19.11 -11.98 -1.71
CA LEU A 7 17.66 -11.75 -1.87
C LEU A 7 17.28 -10.41 -1.22
N ARG A 8 16.47 -9.59 -1.90
CA ARG A 8 15.98 -8.32 -1.36
C ARG A 8 14.48 -8.22 -1.56
N CYS A 9 13.80 -7.66 -0.57
CA CYS A 9 12.35 -7.51 -0.56
C CYS A 9 11.98 -6.11 -0.12
N ALA A 10 10.96 -5.53 -0.73
CA ALA A 10 10.38 -4.25 -0.32
C ALA A 10 8.87 -4.39 -0.21
N VAL A 11 8.28 -3.83 0.85
CA VAL A 11 6.85 -3.81 1.10
C VAL A 11 6.36 -2.37 1.03
N VAL A 12 5.43 -2.11 0.11
CA VAL A 12 4.74 -0.83 -0.01
C VAL A 12 3.35 -0.96 0.60
N SER A 13 3.07 -0.16 1.62
CA SER A 13 1.85 -0.24 2.43
C SER A 13 1.07 1.07 2.40
N ASN A 14 -0.25 1.00 2.46
CA ASN A 14 -1.09 2.19 2.58
C ASN A 14 -1.69 2.27 3.99
N PRO A 15 -1.22 3.19 4.86
CA PRO A 15 -1.70 3.29 6.23
C PRO A 15 -3.18 3.69 6.33
N ALA A 16 -3.77 4.25 5.27
CA ALA A 16 -5.20 4.55 5.22
C ALA A 16 -6.08 3.30 4.94
N LYS A 17 -5.46 2.15 4.64
CA LYS A 17 -6.16 0.92 4.24
C LYS A 17 -5.87 -0.27 5.16
N VAL A 18 -4.74 -0.26 5.86
CA VAL A 18 -4.31 -1.39 6.70
C VAL A 18 -3.74 -0.90 8.02
N ASP A 19 -3.86 -1.72 9.07
CA ASP A 19 -3.08 -1.54 10.29
C ASP A 19 -1.63 -1.95 10.02
N ILE A 20 -0.75 -0.96 9.93
CA ILE A 20 0.65 -1.17 9.57
C ILE A 20 1.39 -2.04 10.59
N ARG A 21 1.01 -2.00 11.87
CA ARG A 21 1.69 -2.78 12.92
C ARG A 21 1.38 -4.25 12.77
N GLN A 22 0.11 -4.58 12.54
CA GLN A 22 -0.32 -5.96 12.33
C GLN A 22 0.31 -6.53 11.06
N VAL A 23 0.19 -5.81 9.93
CA VAL A 23 0.76 -6.25 8.64
C VAL A 23 2.27 -6.45 8.73
N ARG A 24 2.98 -5.57 9.45
CA ARG A 24 4.43 -5.70 9.63
C ARG A 24 4.82 -6.95 10.42
N ALA A 25 4.08 -7.27 11.48
CA ALA A 25 4.32 -8.47 12.26
C ALA A 25 4.09 -9.74 11.42
N ASP A 26 2.97 -9.80 10.70
CA ASP A 26 2.59 -10.96 9.90
C ASP A 26 3.56 -11.20 8.73
N VAL A 27 3.89 -10.16 7.97
CA VAL A 27 4.83 -10.28 6.83
C VAL A 27 6.22 -10.67 7.30
N THR A 28 6.72 -10.07 8.38
CA THR A 28 8.04 -10.41 8.94
C THR A 28 8.08 -11.89 9.35
N ARG A 29 7.03 -12.38 10.03
CA ARG A 29 6.92 -13.77 10.44
C ARG A 29 6.93 -14.74 9.26
N VAL A 30 6.19 -14.42 8.20
CA VAL A 30 6.09 -15.28 7.01
C VAL A 30 7.43 -15.32 6.26
N LEU A 31 8.09 -14.18 6.08
CA LEU A 31 9.38 -14.10 5.40
C LEU A 31 10.47 -14.83 6.19
N ASP A 32 10.53 -14.62 7.51
CA ASP A 32 11.45 -15.31 8.40
C ASP A 32 11.26 -16.84 8.34
N GLY A 33 10.00 -17.31 8.43
CA GLY A 33 9.68 -18.74 8.32
C GLY A 33 10.01 -19.36 6.96
N ALA A 34 10.13 -18.55 5.92
CA ALA A 34 10.53 -18.97 4.58
C ALA A 34 12.04 -18.78 4.29
N GLY A 35 12.82 -18.30 5.27
CA GLY A 35 14.25 -18.03 5.12
C GLY A 35 14.58 -16.78 4.30
N TRP A 36 13.60 -15.90 4.10
CA TRP A 36 13.80 -14.63 3.40
C TRP A 36 14.31 -13.55 4.36
N PRO A 37 15.14 -12.61 3.87
CA PRO A 37 15.57 -11.49 4.67
C PRO A 37 14.41 -10.54 4.99
N ALA A 38 14.59 -9.75 6.06
CA ALA A 38 13.63 -8.72 6.43
C ALA A 38 13.44 -7.70 5.28
N PRO A 39 12.20 -7.30 4.97
CA PRO A 39 11.93 -6.40 3.87
C PRO A 39 12.13 -4.93 4.27
N ASP A 40 12.47 -4.10 3.29
CA ASP A 40 12.38 -2.63 3.39
C ASP A 40 10.91 -2.18 3.38
N TRP A 41 10.55 -1.21 4.22
CA TRP A 41 9.17 -0.75 4.36
C TRP A 41 8.99 0.65 3.79
N TYR A 42 7.98 0.81 2.96
CA TYR A 42 7.58 2.08 2.37
C TYR A 42 6.09 2.32 2.58
N GLU A 43 5.73 3.53 2.98
CA GLU A 43 4.34 3.96 3.12
C GLU A 43 3.93 4.78 1.91
N THR A 44 2.78 4.46 1.31
CA THR A 44 2.18 5.34 0.32
C THR A 44 1.71 6.60 1.03
N THR A 45 2.11 7.77 0.55
CA THR A 45 1.48 9.02 0.99
C THR A 45 0.00 8.94 0.66
N PRO A 46 -0.92 9.19 1.61
CA PRO A 46 -2.34 9.19 1.31
C PRO A 46 -2.60 10.29 0.27
N ARG A 47 -2.85 9.89 -0.98
CA ARG A 47 -3.34 10.83 -1.98
C ARG A 47 -4.72 11.25 -1.49
N SER A 48 -4.82 12.49 -1.00
CA SER A 48 -6.08 13.11 -0.64
C SER A 48 -7.05 12.90 -1.79
N ARG A 49 -8.07 12.06 -1.57
CA ARG A 49 -9.15 11.83 -2.53
C ARG A 49 -9.71 13.20 -2.85
N ALA A 50 -9.62 13.64 -4.10
CA ALA A 50 -10.28 14.87 -4.51
C ALA A 50 -11.75 14.78 -4.04
N PRO A 51 -12.31 15.83 -3.42
CA PRO A 51 -13.68 15.78 -2.95
C PRO A 51 -14.56 15.31 -4.11
N ALA A 52 -15.53 14.45 -3.81
CA ALA A 52 -16.48 13.98 -4.80
C ALA A 52 -17.05 15.24 -5.49
N SER A 53 -16.73 15.41 -6.77
CA SER A 53 -17.28 16.50 -7.56
C SER A 53 -18.79 16.35 -7.50
N SER A 54 -19.46 17.22 -6.74
CA SER A 54 -20.91 17.27 -6.67
C SER A 54 -21.42 17.37 -8.09
N ASN A 55 -22.13 16.34 -8.54
CA ASN A 55 -22.89 16.38 -9.77
C ASN A 55 -24.01 17.42 -9.59
N ARG A 56 -23.68 18.70 -9.79
CA ARG A 56 -24.68 19.76 -9.79
C ARG A 56 -25.76 19.33 -10.78
N ARG A 57 -26.96 19.04 -10.25
CA ARG A 57 -28.17 18.69 -10.99
C ARG A 57 -28.24 19.55 -12.25
N TYR A 58 -28.33 18.92 -13.41
CA TYR A 58 -29.05 19.54 -14.52
C TYR A 58 -30.49 19.76 -14.01
N GLY A 59 -30.81 21.00 -13.63
CA GLY A 59 -32.19 21.46 -13.51
C GLY A 59 -32.81 21.52 -14.92
N PRO A 60 -34.15 21.42 -15.04
CA PRO A 60 -34.78 21.44 -16.35
C PRO A 60 -34.53 22.80 -17.03
N ALA A 61 -34.25 22.77 -18.34
CA ALA A 61 -34.15 23.98 -19.15
C ALA A 61 -35.49 24.74 -19.12
N PRO A 62 -35.51 26.06 -18.88
CA PRO A 62 -36.70 26.87 -19.13
C PRO A 62 -36.76 27.32 -20.60
N GLY A 63 -37.96 27.26 -21.19
CA GLY A 63 -38.30 27.90 -22.46
C GLY A 63 -38.66 26.94 -23.57
#